data_AF-A0A371E3S9-F1
#
_entry.id   AF-A0A371E3S9-F1
#
_cell.length_a   1.000
_cell.length_b   1.000
_cell.length_c   1.000
_cell.angle_alpha   90.00
_cell.angle_beta   90.00
_cell.angle_gamma   90.00
#
_symmetry.space_group_name_H-M   'P 1'
#
loop_
_entity.id
_entity.type
_entity.pdbx_description
1 polymer ?
#
loop_
_entity_poly.entity_id
_entity_poly.type
_entity_poly.pdbx_seq_one_letter_code
_entity_poly.pdbx_strand_id
1 'polypeptide(L)'
;MEENNKRVFCSKSILSCLLLITLSTVAPQAEARAFFVFGDSLVDNGNNNFLATTARADSYPYGIDSASHRASGRFSNGLNMPDLISEKIGSEPTLPYLSPELNGERLLVGANFASAGIGIL
;
A
#
# COMPACT_ATOMS: atom_id res chain seq x y z
N MET A 1 44.25 -38.56 -11.93
CA MET A 1 43.71 -37.56 -12.88
C MET A 1 42.20 -37.71 -13.09
N GLU A 2 41.66 -38.93 -13.11
CA GLU A 2 40.23 -39.19 -13.36
C GLU A 2 39.27 -38.73 -12.25
N GLU A 3 39.69 -38.81 -10.99
CA GLU A 3 38.87 -38.43 -9.83
C GLU A 3 38.57 -36.91 -9.76
N ASN A 4 39.54 -36.07 -10.14
CA ASN A 4 39.34 -34.62 -10.22
C ASN A 4 38.31 -34.24 -11.30
N ASN A 5 38.29 -34.97 -12.42
CA ASN A 5 37.35 -34.69 -13.50
C ASN A 5 35.90 -35.03 -13.10
N LYS A 6 35.72 -36.10 -12.31
CA LYS A 6 34.42 -36.49 -11.72
C LYS A 6 33.90 -35.46 -10.71
N ARG A 7 34.78 -34.91 -9.86
CA ARG A 7 34.43 -33.86 -8.89
C ARG A 7 34.04 -32.54 -9.58
N VAL A 8 34.78 -32.14 -10.63
CA VAL A 8 34.48 -30.94 -11.43
C VAL A 8 33.15 -31.09 -12.17
N PHE A 9 32.86 -32.27 -12.73
CA PHE A 9 31.59 -32.53 -13.42
C PHE A 9 30.38 -32.49 -12.46
N CYS A 10 30.52 -33.09 -11.28
CA CYS A 10 29.47 -33.06 -10.25
C CYS A 10 29.20 -31.63 -9.74
N SER A 11 30.25 -30.85 -9.51
CA SER A 11 30.15 -29.44 -9.08
C SER A 11 29.42 -28.56 -10.11
N LYS A 12 29.74 -28.71 -11.40
CA LYS A 12 29.03 -27.99 -12.48
C LYS A 12 27.57 -28.39 -12.59
N SER A 13 27.25 -29.67 -12.40
CA SER A 13 25.87 -30.17 -12.42
C SER A 13 25.05 -29.61 -11.26
N ILE A 14 25.63 -29.57 -10.05
CA ILE A 14 25.00 -28.97 -8.86
C ILE A 14 24.76 -27.46 -9.06
N LEU A 15 25.74 -26.73 -9.59
CA LEU A 15 25.61 -25.31 -9.89
C LEU A 15 24.53 -25.03 -10.94
N SER A 16 24.44 -25.88 -11.97
CA SER A 16 23.39 -25.80 -12.99
C SER A 16 22.00 -26.05 -12.41
N CYS A 17 21.85 -27.05 -11.52
CA CYS A 17 20.58 -27.31 -10.85
C CYS A 17 20.17 -26.16 -9.92
N LEU A 18 21.11 -25.58 -9.16
CA LEU A 18 20.87 -24.40 -8.34
C LEU A 18 20.40 -23.21 -9.18
N LEU A 19 21.03 -22.96 -10.33
CA LEU A 19 20.63 -21.89 -11.25
C LEU A 19 19.24 -22.14 -11.86
N LEU A 20 18.90 -23.39 -12.19
CA LEU A 20 17.58 -23.74 -12.70
C LEU A 20 16.49 -23.56 -11.63
N ILE A 21 16.79 -23.90 -10.37
CA ILE A 21 15.88 -23.71 -9.24
C ILE A 21 15.62 -22.22 -9.00
N THR A 22 16.64 -21.37 -9.02
CA THR A 22 16.46 -19.92 -8.81
C THR A 22 15.65 -19.26 -9.94
N LEU A 23 15.86 -19.66 -11.20
CA LEU A 23 15.04 -19.18 -12.32
C LEU A 23 13.58 -19.63 -12.22
N SER A 24 13.32 -20.82 -11.68
CA SER A 24 11.97 -21.37 -11.50
C SER A 24 11.17 -20.65 -10.40
N THR A 25 11.84 -19.96 -9.48
CA THR A 25 11.20 -19.24 -8.37
C THR A 25 10.83 -17.79 -8.69
N VAL A 26 11.05 -17.32 -9.91
CA VAL A 26 10.66 -15.96 -10.31
C VAL A 26 9.15 -15.94 -10.57
N ALA A 27 8.36 -15.73 -9.52
CA ALA A 27 6.94 -15.46 -9.67
C ALA A 27 6.75 -14.14 -10.42
N PRO A 28 5.82 -14.06 -11.41
CA PRO A 28 5.45 -12.79 -11.98
C PRO A 28 4.90 -11.91 -10.86
N GLN A 29 5.61 -10.82 -10.57
CA GLN A 29 5.12 -9.78 -9.67
C GLN A 29 3.86 -9.22 -10.32
N ALA A 30 2.71 -9.34 -9.64
CA ALA A 30 1.49 -8.70 -10.08
C ALA A 30 1.79 -7.21 -10.30
N GLU A 31 1.49 -6.68 -11.49
CA GLU A 31 1.64 -5.24 -11.74
C GLU A 31 0.91 -4.49 -10.64
N ALA A 32 1.65 -3.64 -9.91
CA ALA A 32 1.06 -2.81 -8.87
C ALA A 32 -0.02 -1.93 -9.53
N ARG A 33 -1.29 -2.19 -9.20
CA ARG A 33 -2.40 -1.38 -9.69
C ARG A 33 -2.52 -0.16 -8.78
N ALA A 34 -2.25 1.02 -9.34
CA ALA A 34 -2.51 2.27 -8.64
C ALA A 34 -3.98 2.36 -8.23
N PHE A 35 -4.24 2.74 -6.98
CA PHE A 35 -5.58 2.86 -6.43
C PHE A 35 -5.92 4.33 -6.16
N PHE A 36 -6.87 4.87 -6.93
CA PHE A 36 -7.32 6.25 -6.78
C PHE A 36 -8.73 6.28 -6.18
N VAL A 37 -8.89 7.07 -5.12
CA VAL A 37 -10.13 7.16 -4.35
C VAL A 37 -10.73 8.54 -4.53
N PHE A 38 -12.01 8.60 -4.83
CA PHE A 38 -12.80 9.83 -4.93
C PHE A 38 -14.07 9.63 -4.12
N GLY A 39 -14.56 10.69 -3.46
CA GLY A 39 -15.78 10.61 -2.67
C GLY A 39 -15.85 11.65 -1.57
N ASP A 40 -16.67 11.34 -0.57
CA ASP A 40 -16.89 12.19 0.59
C ASP A 40 -16.20 11.65 1.87
N SER A 41 -16.64 12.10 3.03
CA SER A 41 -16.22 11.65 4.37
C SER A 41 -16.13 10.13 4.55
N LEU A 42 -16.97 9.33 3.89
CA LEU A 42 -17.02 7.87 4.04
C LEU A 42 -15.74 7.19 3.54
N VAL A 43 -15.03 7.86 2.63
CA VAL A 43 -13.81 7.35 2.02
C VAL A 43 -12.63 8.31 2.20
N ASP A 44 -12.81 9.45 2.85
CA ASP A 44 -11.73 10.37 3.25
C ASP A 44 -10.81 9.72 4.29
N ASN A 45 -9.51 9.84 4.06
CA ASN A 45 -8.44 9.35 4.93
C ASN A 45 -7.64 10.48 5.60
N GLY A 46 -8.10 11.72 5.51
CA GLY A 46 -7.53 12.87 6.21
C GLY A 46 -7.22 14.09 5.35
N ASN A 47 -7.76 14.21 4.13
CA ASN A 47 -7.56 15.41 3.30
C ASN A 47 -8.02 16.67 4.02
N ASN A 48 -9.13 16.59 4.75
CA ASN A 48 -9.71 17.74 5.44
C ASN A 48 -8.82 18.32 6.54
N ASN A 49 -7.83 17.58 7.03
CA ASN A 49 -6.86 18.09 8.01
C ASN A 49 -5.94 19.17 7.40
N PHE A 50 -5.83 19.21 6.07
CA PHE A 50 -5.05 20.19 5.33
C PHE A 50 -5.87 21.38 4.80
N LEU A 51 -7.19 21.39 5.06
CA LEU A 51 -8.11 22.42 4.56
C LEU A 51 -8.66 23.28 5.69
N ALA A 52 -8.98 24.55 5.41
CA ALA A 52 -9.66 25.44 6.35
C ALA A 52 -11.17 25.10 6.44
N THR A 53 -11.48 23.99 7.10
CA THR A 53 -12.85 23.45 7.25
C THR A 53 -13.07 22.90 8.66
N THR A 54 -14.32 22.89 9.12
CA THR A 54 -14.73 22.23 10.37
C THR A 54 -15.07 20.76 10.16
N ALA A 55 -15.24 20.31 8.92
CA ALA A 55 -15.50 18.91 8.60
C ALA A 55 -14.19 18.11 8.70
N ARG A 56 -13.72 17.85 9.92
CA ARG A 56 -12.47 17.11 10.20
C ARG A 56 -12.72 15.93 11.13
N ALA A 57 -11.90 14.90 10.97
CA ALA A 57 -11.87 13.72 11.83
C ALA A 57 -10.50 13.57 12.52
N ASP A 58 -10.01 14.68 13.07
CA ASP A 58 -8.73 14.82 13.78
C ASP A 58 -8.88 14.85 15.31
N SER A 59 -10.07 14.56 15.84
CA SER A 59 -10.39 14.53 17.26
C SER A 59 -11.07 13.24 17.72
N TYR A 60 -11.18 13.04 19.03
CA TYR A 60 -12.03 12.00 19.61
C TYR A 60 -13.49 12.13 19.12
N PRO A 61 -14.22 11.03 18.83
CA PRO A 61 -13.86 9.62 19.04
C PRO A 61 -13.19 8.93 17.84
N TYR A 62 -12.70 9.66 16.84
CA TYR A 62 -12.11 9.02 15.66
C TYR A 62 -10.80 8.31 15.98
N GLY A 63 -10.57 7.17 15.32
CA GLY A 63 -9.33 6.40 15.47
C GLY A 63 -9.18 5.60 16.77
N ILE A 64 -10.22 5.49 17.62
CA ILE A 64 -10.16 4.73 18.89
C ILE A 64 -9.87 3.25 18.73
N ASP A 65 -10.30 2.64 17.62
CA ASP A 65 -10.08 1.23 17.28
C ASP A 65 -8.85 1.05 16.35
N SER A 66 -8.15 2.14 16.00
CA SER A 66 -6.91 2.06 15.23
C SER A 66 -5.76 1.55 16.08
N ALA A 67 -4.74 0.96 15.44
CA ALA A 67 -3.53 0.51 16.14
C ALA A 67 -2.80 1.62 16.91
N SER A 68 -2.95 2.88 16.46
CA SER A 68 -2.37 4.04 17.14
C SER A 68 -3.24 4.59 18.27
N HIS A 69 -4.52 4.20 18.34
CA HIS A 69 -5.54 4.79 19.20
C HIS A 69 -5.64 6.32 19.11
N ARG A 70 -5.29 6.89 17.95
CA ARG A 70 -5.31 8.33 17.67
C ARG A 70 -6.15 8.61 16.43
N ALA A 71 -6.76 9.78 16.41
CA ALA A 71 -7.50 10.26 15.25
C ALA A 71 -6.56 10.34 14.03
N SER A 72 -6.96 9.69 12.93
CA SER A 72 -6.14 9.55 11.72
C SER A 72 -6.60 10.47 10.58
N GLY A 73 -7.68 11.23 10.77
CA GLY A 73 -8.36 11.97 9.69
C GLY A 73 -9.45 11.17 8.98
N ARG A 74 -9.63 9.88 9.32
CA ARG A 74 -10.75 9.05 8.85
C ARG A 74 -11.99 9.31 9.69
N PHE A 75 -13.14 9.45 9.05
CA PHE A 75 -14.45 9.54 9.72
C PHE A 75 -14.93 8.16 10.21
N SER A 76 -14.07 7.46 10.95
CA SER A 76 -14.26 6.11 11.46
C SER A 76 -13.47 5.93 12.77
N ASN A 77 -13.78 4.89 13.54
CA ASN A 77 -12.97 4.50 14.69
C ASN A 77 -11.63 3.88 14.28
N GLY A 78 -11.46 3.47 13.03
CA GLY A 78 -10.25 2.82 12.55
C GLY A 78 -10.11 2.97 11.05
N LEU A 79 -10.04 1.83 10.36
CA LEU A 79 -9.99 1.77 8.91
C LEU A 79 -11.32 2.19 8.28
N ASN A 80 -11.25 2.74 7.06
CA ASN A 80 -12.40 3.00 6.20
C ASN A 80 -12.39 2.04 4.99
N MET A 81 -13.39 2.14 4.11
CA MET A 81 -13.54 1.23 2.97
C MET A 81 -12.29 1.17 2.06
N PRO A 82 -11.70 2.30 1.63
CA PRO A 82 -10.44 2.31 0.88
C PRO A 82 -9.28 1.54 1.53
N ASP A 83 -9.13 1.62 2.85
CA ASP A 83 -8.06 0.88 3.53
C ASP A 83 -8.27 -0.62 3.40
N LEU A 84 -9.49 -1.10 3.65
CA LEU A 84 -9.83 -2.52 3.55
C LEU A 84 -9.68 -3.03 2.12
N ILE A 85 -9.99 -2.19 1.11
CA ILE A 85 -9.75 -2.52 -0.29
C ILE A 85 -8.24 -2.62 -0.57
N SER A 86 -7.45 -1.65 -0.07
CA SER A 86 -5.98 -1.64 -0.22
C SER A 86 -5.36 -2.90 0.38
N GLU A 87 -5.76 -3.29 1.59
CA GLU A 87 -5.36 -4.54 2.23
C GLU A 87 -5.73 -5.76 1.37
N LYS A 88 -6.96 -5.77 0.83
CA LYS A 88 -7.45 -6.90 0.04
C LYS A 88 -6.71 -7.09 -1.29
N ILE A 89 -6.28 -6.00 -1.91
CA ILE A 89 -5.50 -6.03 -3.16
C ILE A 89 -3.98 -6.13 -2.92
N GLY A 90 -3.55 -6.16 -1.65
CA GLY A 90 -2.13 -6.22 -1.29
C GLY A 90 -1.35 -4.94 -1.61
N SER A 91 -2.04 -3.79 -1.66
CA SER A 91 -1.44 -2.47 -1.86
C SER A 91 -1.17 -1.79 -0.53
N GLU A 92 -0.17 -0.94 -0.50
CA GLU A 92 -0.05 0.05 0.58
C GLU A 92 -1.30 0.95 0.62
N PRO A 93 -1.69 1.44 1.81
CA PRO A 93 -2.77 2.42 1.93
C PRO A 93 -2.45 3.68 1.14
N THR A 94 -3.47 4.21 0.45
CA THR A 94 -3.36 5.51 -0.22
C THR A 94 -3.17 6.63 0.80
N LEU A 95 -2.41 7.66 0.43
CA LEU A 95 -2.26 8.88 1.23
C LEU A 95 -3.32 9.91 0.83
N PRO A 96 -3.68 10.86 1.73
CA PRO A 96 -4.47 12.03 1.36
C PRO A 96 -3.74 12.80 0.25
N TYR A 97 -4.47 13.22 -0.78
CA TYR A 97 -3.93 14.01 -1.89
C TYR A 97 -3.20 15.27 -1.42
N LEU A 98 -3.71 15.91 -0.36
CA LEU A 98 -3.13 17.13 0.21
C LEU A 98 -1.98 16.87 1.19
N SER A 99 -1.61 15.61 1.44
CA SER A 99 -0.51 15.28 2.34
C SER A 99 0.84 15.66 1.74
N PRO A 100 1.74 16.32 2.47
CA PRO A 100 3.11 16.58 2.02
C PRO A 100 3.93 15.29 1.85
N GLU A 101 3.48 14.18 2.43
CA GLU A 101 4.11 12.86 2.26
C GLU A 101 3.78 12.21 0.92
N LEU A 102 2.75 12.69 0.20
CA LEU A 102 2.40 12.22 -1.13
C LEU A 102 3.37 12.78 -2.18
N ASN A 103 4.53 12.13 -2.30
CA ASN A 103 5.53 12.41 -3.32
C ASN A 103 5.32 11.56 -4.58
N GLY A 104 6.18 11.75 -5.60
CA GLY A 104 6.06 11.07 -6.89
C GLY A 104 6.04 9.54 -6.82
N GLU A 105 6.86 8.93 -5.96
CA GLU A 105 6.87 7.47 -5.79
C GLU A 105 5.61 6.98 -5.08
N ARG A 106 5.18 7.69 -4.02
CA ARG A 106 3.93 7.38 -3.31
C ARG A 106 2.70 7.53 -4.21
N LEU A 107 2.70 8.48 -5.13
CA LEU A 107 1.61 8.67 -6.09
C LEU A 107 1.47 7.50 -7.08
N LEU A 108 2.52 6.71 -7.31
CA LEU A 108 2.44 5.49 -8.14
C LEU A 108 1.63 4.38 -7.48
N VAL A 109 1.55 4.36 -6.14
CA VAL A 109 0.62 3.49 -5.39
C VAL A 109 -0.82 3.97 -5.57
N GLY A 110 -1.01 5.27 -5.74
CA GLY A 110 -2.30 5.93 -5.87
C GLY A 110 -2.47 7.07 -4.86
N ALA A 111 -3.65 7.66 -4.83
CA ALA A 111 -3.97 8.78 -3.94
C ALA A 111 -5.45 8.83 -3.61
N ASN A 112 -5.75 9.38 -2.43
CA ASN A 112 -7.10 9.63 -2.00
C ASN A 112 -7.45 11.10 -2.18
N PHE A 113 -8.42 11.39 -3.04
CA PHE A 113 -8.93 12.73 -3.34
C PHE A 113 -10.26 13.03 -2.62
N ALA A 114 -10.76 12.10 -1.80
CA ALA A 114 -12.01 12.29 -1.09
C ALA A 114 -11.89 13.36 -0.01
N SER A 115 -12.98 14.06 0.27
CA SER A 115 -13.01 15.14 1.25
C SER A 115 -14.34 15.10 2.01
N ALA A 116 -14.36 15.42 3.29
CA ALA A 116 -15.64 15.59 3.98
C ALA A 116 -16.31 16.93 3.62
N GLY A 117 -17.62 16.91 3.41
CA GLY A 117 -18.42 18.10 3.13
C GLY A 117 -18.54 18.48 1.64
N ILE A 118 -17.92 17.71 0.74
CA ILE A 118 -18.23 17.73 -0.70
C ILE A 118 -19.56 17.00 -0.94
N GLY A 119 -20.35 17.49 -1.90
CA GLY A 119 -21.58 16.87 -2.37
C GLY A 119 -21.33 15.75 -3.38
N ILE A 120 -22.27 15.57 -4.31
CA ILE A 120 -22.13 14.56 -5.36
C ILE A 120 -20.96 14.94 -6.30
N LEU A 121 -20.04 14.00 -6.52
CA LEU A 121 -18.92 14.06 -7.46
C LEU A 121 -19.29 13.43 -8.81
#